data_AF-A0A7G2N2C1-F1
#
_entry.id   AF-A0A7G2N2C1-F1
#
_cell.length_a   1.000
_cell.length_b   1.000
_cell.length_c   1.000
_cell.angle_alpha   90.00
_cell.angle_beta   90.00
_cell.angle_gamma   90.00
#
_symmetry.space_group_name_H-M   'P 1'
#
loop_
_entity.id
_entity.type
_entity.pdbx_description
1 polymer ?
#
loop_
_entity_poly.entity_id
_entity_poly.type
_entity_poly.pdbx_seq_one_letter_code
_entity_poly.pdbx_strand_id
1 'polypeptide(L)'
;MIRQITKQLNALGIEIKYAPLDNNGFFGIYQDTPIIIINSQLDTLATAITLLHESYHFLNGDDTKIVSNYRQNSRIEYEANRFMIHHILRFLDEIYDFTPLTNYNQIRTSLSLPSSLDHLVYHELYKLIQTKFGISDDTNNELYIQEHATYVTTRLEQSPVNQQSFTYLSIIG
;
A
#
# COMPACT_ATOMS: atom_id res chain seq x y z
N MET A 1 1.41 -14.64 -2.75
CA MET A 1 1.32 -13.25 -3.23
C MET A 1 1.64 -13.07 -4.72
N ILE A 2 2.87 -12.76 -5.16
CA ILE A 2 3.16 -12.39 -6.58
C ILE A 2 2.57 -13.38 -7.59
N ARG A 3 2.86 -14.69 -7.42
CA ARG A 3 2.35 -15.72 -8.33
C ARG A 3 0.81 -15.72 -8.44
N GLN A 4 0.10 -15.44 -7.35
CA GLN A 4 -1.37 -15.36 -7.36
C GLN A 4 -1.84 -14.10 -8.12
N ILE A 5 -1.23 -12.95 -7.82
CA ILE A 5 -1.53 -11.67 -8.50
C ILE A 5 -1.28 -11.82 -10.01
N THR A 6 -0.09 -12.25 -10.42
CA THR A 6 0.28 -12.46 -11.83
C THR A 6 -0.67 -13.44 -12.52
N LYS A 7 -1.06 -14.54 -11.86
CA LYS A 7 -2.02 -15.49 -12.44
C LYS A 7 -3.37 -14.84 -12.71
N GLN A 8 -3.86 -14.00 -11.80
CA GLN A 8 -5.14 -13.30 -11.97
C GLN A 8 -5.06 -12.26 -13.09
N LEU A 9 -3.99 -11.46 -13.14
CA LEU A 9 -3.79 -10.44 -14.17
C LEU A 9 -3.64 -11.06 -15.57
N ASN A 10 -2.85 -12.12 -15.71
CA ASN A 10 -2.72 -12.84 -16.97
C ASN A 10 -4.06 -13.44 -17.43
N ALA A 11 -4.90 -13.90 -16.50
CA ALA A 11 -6.24 -14.40 -16.83
C ALA A 11 -7.20 -13.29 -17.32
N LEU A 12 -6.93 -12.03 -16.96
CA LEU A 12 -7.62 -10.85 -17.49
C LEU A 12 -7.06 -10.38 -18.84
N GLY A 13 -6.07 -11.07 -19.39
CA GLY A 13 -5.42 -10.70 -20.65
C GLY A 13 -4.34 -9.63 -20.52
N ILE A 14 -3.93 -9.30 -19.29
CA ILE A 14 -2.87 -8.31 -19.04
C ILE A 14 -1.52 -8.99 -19.17
N GLU A 15 -0.65 -8.46 -20.03
CA GLU A 15 0.74 -8.88 -20.12
C GLU A 15 1.57 -8.22 -19.01
N ILE A 16 2.45 -8.98 -18.35
CA ILE A 16 3.35 -8.43 -17.32
C ILE A 16 4.79 -8.58 -17.81
N LYS A 17 5.52 -7.47 -17.88
CA LYS A 17 6.94 -7.45 -18.23
C LYS A 17 7.78 -6.88 -17.11
N TYR A 18 9.02 -7.36 -17.03
CA TYR A 18 10.02 -6.86 -16.09
C TYR A 18 11.16 -6.23 -16.89
N ALA A 19 11.51 -4.99 -16.55
CA ALA A 19 12.61 -4.26 -17.19
C ALA A 19 13.26 -3.31 -16.18
N PRO A 20 14.53 -2.89 -16.38
CA PRO A 20 15.10 -1.80 -15.60
C PRO A 20 14.34 -0.50 -15.85
N LEU A 21 13.84 0.15 -14.81
CA LEU A 21 13.11 1.42 -14.88
C LEU A 21 13.63 2.40 -13.82
N ASP A 22 13.42 3.70 -14.05
CA ASP A 22 13.68 4.74 -13.03
C ASP A 22 12.56 4.82 -11.98
N ASN A 23 11.34 4.43 -12.35
CA ASN A 23 10.19 4.34 -11.44
C ASN A 23 9.95 2.87 -11.02
N ASN A 24 8.90 2.62 -10.23
CA ASN A 24 8.57 1.27 -9.79
C ASN A 24 7.85 0.44 -10.88
N GLY A 25 7.06 1.10 -11.72
CA GLY A 25 6.32 0.47 -12.81
C GLY A 25 5.28 1.41 -13.40
N PHE A 26 4.54 0.92 -14.39
CA PHE A 26 3.39 1.61 -14.97
C PHE A 26 2.48 0.63 -15.73
N PHE A 27 1.20 0.99 -15.81
CA PHE A 27 0.22 0.42 -16.72
C PHE A 27 0.12 1.19 -18.04
N GLY A 28 -0.14 0.48 -19.15
CA GLY A 28 -0.46 1.08 -20.43
C GLY A 28 -1.07 0.07 -21.42
N ILE A 29 -1.30 0.52 -22.65
CA ILE A 29 -1.75 -0.32 -23.76
C ILE A 29 -0.67 -0.36 -24.84
N TYR A 30 -0.26 -1.55 -25.26
CA TYR A 30 0.68 -1.76 -26.37
C TYR A 30 0.05 -2.69 -27.41
N GLN A 31 -0.11 -2.20 -28.64
CA GLN A 31 -0.72 -2.97 -29.74
C GLN A 31 -2.05 -3.62 -29.32
N ASP A 32 -2.97 -2.81 -28.78
CA ASP A 32 -4.30 -3.23 -28.28
C ASP A 32 -4.26 -4.26 -27.12
N THR A 33 -3.10 -4.49 -26.52
CA THR A 33 -2.92 -5.40 -25.39
C THR A 33 -2.61 -4.59 -24.11
N PRO A 34 -3.37 -4.77 -23.02
CA PRO A 34 -3.04 -4.16 -21.74
C PRO A 34 -1.74 -4.75 -21.20
N ILE A 35 -0.82 -3.88 -20.79
CA ILE A 35 0.50 -4.26 -20.29
C ILE A 35 0.82 -3.53 -19.00
N ILE A 36 1.40 -4.25 -18.04
CA ILE A 36 2.03 -3.69 -16.86
C ILE A 36 3.53 -3.95 -16.97
N ILE A 37 4.33 -2.89 -16.92
CA ILE A 37 5.79 -3.00 -16.86
C ILE A 37 6.24 -2.70 -15.43
N ILE A 38 6.99 -3.63 -14.85
CA ILE A 38 7.51 -3.54 -13.48
C ILE A 38 9.03 -3.37 -13.53
N ASN A 39 9.54 -2.55 -12.63
CA ASN A 39 10.98 -2.42 -12.43
C ASN A 39 11.58 -3.74 -11.93
N SER A 40 12.49 -4.32 -12.71
CA SER A 40 13.12 -5.61 -12.43
C SER A 40 14.00 -5.62 -11.17
N GLN A 41 14.30 -4.45 -10.60
CA GLN A 41 15.14 -4.31 -9.40
C GLN A 41 14.34 -4.30 -8.09
N LEU A 42 13.00 -4.31 -8.15
CA LEU A 42 12.16 -4.30 -6.96
C LEU A 42 12.24 -5.62 -6.20
N ASP A 43 12.15 -5.53 -4.87
CA ASP A 43 11.95 -6.71 -4.04
C ASP A 43 10.54 -7.30 -4.21
N THR A 44 10.28 -8.41 -3.51
CA THR A 44 9.00 -9.14 -3.63
C THR A 44 7.80 -8.31 -3.17
N LEU A 45 7.94 -7.52 -2.11
CA LEU A 45 6.84 -6.75 -1.56
C LEU A 45 6.55 -5.52 -2.42
N ALA A 46 7.61 -4.79 -2.80
CA ALA A 46 7.51 -3.66 -3.70
C ALA A 46 6.92 -4.08 -5.06
N THR A 47 7.35 -5.23 -5.61
CA THR A 47 6.77 -5.80 -6.83
C THR A 47 5.27 -6.06 -6.68
N ALA A 48 4.83 -6.65 -5.56
CA ALA A 48 3.41 -6.93 -5.34
C ALA A 48 2.58 -5.65 -5.17
N ILE A 49 3.11 -4.67 -4.43
CA ILE A 49 2.50 -3.34 -4.26
C ILE A 49 2.32 -2.67 -5.61
N THR A 50 3.38 -2.62 -6.44
CA THR A 50 3.31 -2.00 -7.77
C THR A 50 2.34 -2.75 -8.68
N LEU A 51 2.38 -4.08 -8.73
CA LEU A 51 1.42 -4.86 -9.52
C LEU A 51 -0.04 -4.57 -9.13
N LEU A 52 -0.34 -4.47 -7.83
CA LEU A 52 -1.68 -4.16 -7.36
C LEU A 52 -2.09 -2.74 -7.73
N HIS A 53 -1.21 -1.75 -7.56
CA HIS A 53 -1.47 -0.36 -7.94
C HIS A 53 -1.76 -0.25 -9.44
N GLU A 54 -0.86 -0.75 -10.29
CA GLU A 54 -1.01 -0.69 -11.74
C GLU A 54 -2.21 -1.50 -12.24
N SER A 55 -2.55 -2.60 -11.58
CA SER A 55 -3.76 -3.36 -11.93
C SER A 55 -5.05 -2.57 -11.72
N TYR A 56 -5.07 -1.65 -10.74
CA TYR A 56 -6.24 -0.81 -10.54
C TYR A 56 -6.44 0.12 -11.74
N HIS A 57 -5.37 0.70 -12.30
CA HIS A 57 -5.48 1.55 -13.48
C HIS A 57 -6.13 0.81 -14.66
N PHE A 58 -5.78 -0.47 -14.86
CA PHE A 58 -6.46 -1.32 -15.82
C PHE A 58 -7.94 -1.55 -15.47
N LEU A 59 -8.24 -1.99 -14.25
CA LEU A 59 -9.61 -2.30 -13.82
C LEU A 59 -10.54 -1.07 -13.85
N ASN A 60 -9.96 0.10 -13.62
CA ASN A 60 -10.64 1.38 -13.66
C ASN A 60 -10.85 1.86 -15.11
N GLY A 61 -10.20 1.24 -16.11
CA GLY A 61 -10.29 1.61 -17.53
C GLY A 61 -9.60 2.94 -17.84
N ASP A 62 -8.47 3.20 -17.18
CA ASP A 62 -7.79 4.50 -17.28
C ASP A 62 -7.18 4.78 -18.66
N ASP A 63 -6.97 3.74 -19.47
CA ASP A 63 -6.56 3.82 -20.87
C ASP A 63 -7.56 4.56 -21.77
N THR A 64 -8.84 4.57 -21.39
CA THR A 64 -9.91 5.22 -22.16
C THR A 64 -10.36 6.56 -21.56
N LYS A 65 -9.84 6.94 -20.40
CA LYS A 65 -10.28 8.15 -19.69
C LYS A 65 -9.53 9.39 -20.15
N ILE A 66 -10.29 10.39 -20.57
CA ILE A 66 -9.77 11.75 -20.76
C ILE A 66 -9.67 12.42 -19.38
N VAL A 67 -8.47 12.35 -18.78
CA VAL A 67 -8.17 13.08 -17.54
C VAL A 67 -7.93 14.55 -17.88
N SER A 68 -8.95 15.37 -17.62
CA SER A 68 -8.95 16.79 -18.06
C SER A 68 -8.35 17.76 -17.05
N ASN A 69 -8.08 17.32 -15.81
CA ASN A 69 -7.47 18.15 -14.78
C ASN A 69 -6.82 17.34 -13.66
N TYR A 70 -5.99 18.05 -12.87
CA TYR A 70 -5.25 17.50 -11.72
C TYR A 70 -6.13 16.78 -10.70
N ARG A 71 -7.34 17.29 -10.39
CA ARG A 71 -8.20 16.68 -9.35
C ARG A 71 -8.71 15.30 -9.75
N GLN A 72 -9.05 15.11 -11.03
CA GLN A 72 -9.44 13.80 -11.55
C GLN A 72 -8.28 12.81 -11.47
N ASN A 73 -7.07 13.26 -11.83
CA ASN A 73 -5.86 12.45 -11.71
C ASN A 73 -5.59 12.05 -10.26
N SER A 74 -5.63 13.01 -9.33
CA SER A 74 -5.42 12.76 -7.90
C SER A 74 -6.43 11.77 -7.33
N ARG A 75 -7.68 11.80 -7.80
CA ARG A 75 -8.70 10.85 -7.36
C ARG A 75 -8.42 9.44 -7.89
N ILE A 76 -8.03 9.29 -9.15
CA ILE A 76 -7.67 7.99 -9.74
C ILE A 76 -6.50 7.37 -8.97
N GLU A 77 -5.44 8.14 -8.75
CA GLU A 77 -4.28 7.70 -7.95
C GLU A 77 -4.65 7.37 -6.50
N TYR A 78 -5.55 8.14 -5.88
CA TYR A 78 -6.03 7.85 -4.54
C TYR A 78 -6.75 6.49 -4.48
N GLU A 79 -7.63 6.21 -5.43
CA GLU A 79 -8.34 4.92 -5.47
C GLU A 79 -7.40 3.76 -5.80
N ALA A 80 -6.39 3.96 -6.66
CA ALA A 80 -5.34 2.98 -6.92
C ALA A 80 -4.56 2.63 -5.66
N ASN A 81 -4.13 3.66 -4.91
CA ASN A 81 -3.46 3.48 -3.62
C ASN A 81 -4.35 2.74 -2.61
N ARG A 82 -5.63 3.10 -2.53
CA ARG A 82 -6.60 2.46 -1.64
C ARG A 82 -6.82 1.00 -1.99
N PHE A 83 -7.01 0.70 -3.28
CA PHE A 83 -7.15 -0.66 -3.78
C PHE A 83 -5.91 -1.51 -3.45
N MET A 84 -4.72 -0.97 -3.71
CA MET A 84 -3.45 -1.63 -3.43
C MET A 84 -3.30 -1.93 -1.93
N ILE A 85 -3.53 -0.92 -1.07
CA ILE A 85 -3.42 -1.08 0.39
C ILE A 85 -4.42 -2.12 0.90
N HIS A 86 -5.66 -2.08 0.41
CA HIS A 86 -6.69 -3.04 0.78
C HIS A 86 -6.23 -4.49 0.50
N HIS A 87 -5.71 -4.75 -0.70
CA HIS A 87 -5.33 -6.10 -1.11
C HIS A 87 -4.03 -6.56 -0.44
N ILE A 88 -3.03 -5.69 -0.31
CA ILE A 88 -1.77 -6.07 0.33
C ILE A 88 -2.00 -6.42 1.80
N LEU A 89 -2.83 -5.66 2.52
CA LEU A 89 -3.15 -5.96 3.92
C LEU A 89 -3.86 -7.31 4.08
N ARG A 90 -4.72 -7.72 3.14
CA ARG A 90 -5.34 -9.06 3.16
C ARG A 90 -4.32 -10.17 2.93
N PHE A 91 -3.38 -9.98 2.00
CA PHE A 91 -2.30 -10.96 1.82
C PHE A 91 -1.41 -11.08 3.06
N LEU A 92 -1.16 -9.97 3.75
CA LEU A 92 -0.39 -9.99 5.00
C LEU A 92 -1.21 -10.62 6.14
N ASP A 93 -2.52 -10.37 6.22
CA ASP A 93 -3.41 -11.02 7.19
C ASP A 93 -3.46 -12.55 7.02
N GLU A 94 -3.43 -13.05 5.79
CA GLU A 94 -3.32 -14.49 5.53
C GLU A 94 -2.02 -15.12 6.08
N ILE A 95 -0.94 -14.33 6.21
CA ILE A 95 0.37 -14.79 6.68
C ILE A 95 0.53 -14.59 8.19
N TYR A 96 0.09 -13.44 8.69
CA TYR A 96 0.38 -12.99 10.06
C TYR A 96 -0.83 -13.03 10.99
N ASP A 97 -2.02 -13.34 10.47
CA ASP A 97 -3.28 -13.45 11.20
C ASP A 97 -3.53 -12.21 12.07
N PHE A 98 -3.85 -11.08 11.45
CA PHE A 98 -4.04 -9.81 12.14
C PHE A 98 -5.16 -9.92 13.19
N THR A 99 -4.92 -9.25 14.32
CA THR A 99 -5.81 -9.18 15.47
C THR A 99 -5.95 -7.73 15.92
N PRO A 100 -6.88 -7.39 16.82
CA PRO A 100 -6.95 -6.04 17.39
C PRO A 100 -5.66 -5.58 18.11
N LEU A 101 -4.74 -6.49 18.42
CA LEU A 101 -3.45 -6.18 19.05
C LEU A 101 -2.30 -6.05 18.03
N THR A 102 -2.58 -6.15 16.73
CA THR A 102 -1.57 -6.01 15.68
C THR A 102 -0.91 -4.64 15.73
N ASN A 103 0.42 -4.62 15.78
CA ASN A 103 1.20 -3.38 15.85
C ASN A 103 1.17 -2.64 14.51
N TYR A 104 0.38 -1.55 14.45
CA TYR A 104 0.26 -0.70 13.26
C TYR A 104 1.61 -0.19 12.75
N ASN A 105 2.51 0.26 13.63
CA ASN A 105 3.80 0.81 13.23
C ASN A 105 4.70 -0.24 12.56
N GLN A 106 4.60 -1.50 12.99
CA GLN A 106 5.31 -2.60 12.34
C GLN A 106 4.76 -2.87 10.93
N ILE A 107 3.43 -2.87 10.75
CA ILE A 107 2.80 -3.03 9.44
C ILE A 107 3.17 -1.87 8.52
N ARG A 108 3.06 -0.62 9.01
CA ARG A 108 3.53 0.58 8.31
C ARG A 108 4.97 0.35 7.87
N THR A 109 5.90 0.19 8.79
CA THR A 109 7.33 0.11 8.48
C THR A 109 7.63 -0.98 7.45
N SER A 110 6.94 -2.13 7.54
CA SER A 110 7.11 -3.24 6.60
C SER A 110 6.67 -2.91 5.17
N LEU A 111 5.59 -2.12 5.00
CA LEU A 111 5.04 -1.79 3.69
C LEU A 111 5.89 -0.80 2.88
N SER A 112 6.82 -0.06 3.50
CA SER A 112 7.69 0.93 2.83
C SER A 112 6.98 1.93 1.90
N LEU A 113 5.71 2.23 2.18
CA LEU A 113 4.91 3.20 1.42
C LEU A 113 5.21 4.64 1.87
N PRO A 114 4.98 5.64 1.00
CA PRO A 114 5.06 7.05 1.39
C PRO A 114 4.19 7.37 2.61
N SER A 115 4.68 8.23 3.50
CA SER A 115 3.97 8.62 4.73
C SER A 115 2.65 9.37 4.47
N SER A 116 2.49 9.94 3.27
CA SER A 116 1.22 10.51 2.82
C SER A 116 0.08 9.48 2.76
N LEU A 117 0.39 8.18 2.72
CA LEU A 117 -0.57 7.09 2.71
C LEU A 117 -0.83 6.48 4.11
N ASP A 118 -0.18 6.98 5.17
CA ASP A 118 -0.29 6.40 6.52
C ASP A 118 -1.74 6.35 7.01
N HIS A 119 -2.50 7.43 6.82
CA HIS A 119 -3.93 7.47 7.18
C HIS A 119 -4.75 6.37 6.46
N LEU A 120 -4.41 6.10 5.20
CA LEU A 120 -5.10 5.10 4.39
C LEU A 120 -4.73 3.68 4.81
N VAL A 121 -3.46 3.43 5.15
CA VAL A 121 -3.01 2.15 5.72
C VAL A 121 -3.73 1.88 7.04
N TYR A 122 -3.80 2.88 7.92
CA TYR A 122 -4.50 2.76 9.20
C TYR A 122 -5.97 2.42 8.98
N HIS A 123 -6.66 3.20 8.13
CA HIS A 123 -8.08 3.02 7.85
C HIS A 123 -8.41 1.63 7.29
N GLU A 124 -7.65 1.16 6.29
CA GLU A 124 -7.90 -0.15 5.68
C GLU A 124 -7.52 -1.32 6.61
N LEU A 125 -6.46 -1.21 7.40
CA LEU A 125 -6.09 -2.23 8.39
C LEU A 125 -7.16 -2.35 9.48
N TYR A 126 -7.60 -1.21 9.99
CA TYR A 126 -8.64 -1.17 11.00
C TYR A 126 -9.95 -1.75 10.49
N LYS A 127 -10.38 -1.37 9.28
CA LYS A 127 -11.58 -1.94 8.63
C LYS A 127 -11.48 -3.45 8.45
N LEU A 128 -10.31 -3.96 8.08
CA LEU A 128 -10.05 -5.39 7.96
C LEU A 128 -10.23 -6.11 9.31
N ILE A 129 -9.63 -5.60 10.38
CA ILE A 129 -9.75 -6.14 11.74
C ILE A 129 -11.22 -6.06 12.22
N GLN A 130 -11.87 -4.91 12.09
CA GLN A 130 -13.27 -4.75 12.48
C GLN A 130 -14.17 -5.78 11.80
N THR A 131 -14.03 -5.94 10.48
CA THR A 131 -14.80 -6.90 9.70
C THR A 131 -14.56 -8.33 10.17
N LYS A 132 -13.30 -8.68 10.46
CA LYS A 132 -12.90 -10.01 10.90
C LYS A 132 -13.44 -10.37 12.28
N PHE A 133 -13.53 -9.40 13.19
CA PHE A 133 -13.93 -9.62 14.59
C PHE A 133 -15.35 -9.14 14.92
N GLY A 134 -16.09 -8.59 13.96
CA GLY A 134 -17.46 -8.11 14.16
C GLY A 134 -17.57 -6.90 15.09
N ILE A 135 -16.56 -6.01 15.07
CA ILE A 135 -16.53 -4.79 15.90
C ILE A 135 -17.46 -3.74 15.28
N SER A 136 -18.38 -3.18 16.06
CA SER A 136 -19.38 -2.22 15.59
C SER A 136 -18.84 -0.78 15.46
N ASP A 137 -19.47 -0.02 14.56
CA ASP A 137 -19.14 1.38 14.22
C ASP A 137 -19.22 2.38 15.39
N ASP A 138 -19.96 2.12 16.47
CA ASP A 138 -20.05 3.08 17.60
C ASP A 138 -18.72 3.24 18.38
N THR A 139 -17.78 2.31 18.18
CA THR A 139 -16.39 2.40 18.66
C THR A 139 -15.49 3.28 17.77
N ASN A 140 -16.03 3.87 16.69
CA ASN A 140 -15.29 4.58 15.65
C ASN A 140 -14.69 5.92 16.09
N ASN A 141 -15.24 6.58 17.11
CA ASN A 141 -14.70 7.88 17.54
C ASN A 141 -13.65 7.73 18.64
N GLU A 142 -13.83 6.86 19.63
CA GLU A 142 -12.96 6.86 20.82
C GLU A 142 -11.59 6.21 20.59
N LEU A 143 -11.52 5.09 19.84
CA LEU A 143 -10.24 4.43 19.49
C LEU A 143 -9.46 5.20 18.41
N TYR A 144 -10.17 5.71 17.40
CA TYR A 144 -9.60 6.57 16.36
C TYR A 144 -9.03 7.87 16.98
N ILE A 145 -9.74 8.50 17.92
CA ILE A 145 -9.27 9.70 18.62
C ILE A 145 -8.11 9.36 19.56
N GLN A 146 -8.14 8.26 20.32
CA GLN A 146 -7.05 7.93 21.25
C GLN A 146 -5.74 7.59 20.54
N GLU A 147 -5.73 6.72 19.53
CA GLU A 147 -4.48 6.35 18.85
C GLU A 147 -3.95 7.47 17.95
N HIS A 148 -4.81 8.23 17.25
CA HIS A 148 -4.37 9.41 16.52
C HIS A 148 -3.91 10.54 17.46
N ALA A 149 -4.55 10.73 18.62
CA ALA A 149 -4.07 11.72 19.59
C ALA A 149 -2.69 11.33 20.13
N THR A 150 -2.44 10.05 20.44
CA THR A 150 -1.12 9.56 20.84
C THR A 150 -0.08 9.66 19.71
N TYR A 151 -0.46 9.41 18.46
CA TYR A 151 0.41 9.56 17.28
C TYR A 151 0.74 11.02 16.96
N VAL A 152 -0.22 11.95 17.11
CA VAL A 152 -0.01 13.39 16.86
C VAL A 152 0.78 14.04 18.01
N THR A 153 0.52 13.66 19.27
CA THR A 153 1.30 14.17 20.42
C THR A 153 2.76 13.70 20.40
N THR A 154 3.02 12.43 20.06
CA THR A 154 4.40 11.93 19.92
C THR A 154 5.20 12.60 18.80
N ARG A 155 4.54 13.09 17.73
CA ARG A 155 5.19 13.91 16.69
C ARG A 155 5.42 15.37 17.10
N LEU A 156 4.51 15.96 17.89
CA LEU A 156 4.63 17.34 18.35
C LEU A 156 5.62 17.50 19.53
N GLU A 157 5.86 16.44 20.29
CA GLU A 157 6.90 16.41 21.33
C GLU A 157 8.30 16.11 20.79
N GLN A 158 8.43 15.70 19.51
CA GLN A 158 9.72 15.37 18.88
C GLN A 158 10.18 16.36 17.80
N SER A 159 10.21 17.66 18.13
CA SER A 159 11.28 18.55 17.68
C SER A 159 11.30 19.86 18.47
N PRO A 160 12.48 20.38 18.90
CA PRO A 160 13.75 20.23 18.19
C PRO A 160 15.00 19.90 19.05
N VAL A 161 16.09 19.59 18.33
CA VAL A 161 17.52 19.60 18.72
C VAL A 161 18.02 18.42 19.58
N ASN A 162 18.80 17.49 19.01
CA ASN A 162 20.26 17.61 18.96
C ASN A 162 20.92 16.46 18.16
N GLN A 163 22.06 16.80 17.54
CA GLN A 163 22.98 15.89 16.87
C GLN A 163 23.53 14.83 17.84
N GLN A 164 23.57 13.56 17.42
CA GLN A 164 24.75 12.68 17.51
C GLN A 164 24.45 11.27 17.02
N SER A 165 25.22 10.85 16.03
CA SER A 165 25.38 9.49 15.53
C SER A 165 25.83 8.54 16.65
N PHE A 166 25.30 7.31 16.74
CA PHE A 166 26.08 6.14 17.18
C PHE A 166 25.48 4.81 16.66
N THR A 167 26.31 4.10 15.89
CA THR A 167 26.27 2.69 15.47
C THR A 167 26.45 1.71 16.64
N TYR A 168 25.84 0.52 16.57
CA TYR A 168 26.42 -0.80 16.97
C TYR A 168 25.61 -1.90 16.27
N LEU A 169 26.13 -2.54 15.22
CA LEU A 169 26.89 -3.80 15.20
C LEU A 169 26.07 -5.04 15.61
N SER A 170 25.93 -5.91 14.60
CA SER A 170 25.83 -7.37 14.63
C SER A 170 26.35 -8.07 15.89
N ILE A 171 25.69 -9.16 16.26
CA ILE A 171 26.21 -10.52 16.59
C ILE A 171 25.00 -11.36 17.00
N ILE A 172 24.68 -12.41 16.24
CA ILE A 172 24.79 -13.87 16.54
C ILE A 172 24.64 -14.54 15.15
N GLY A 173 25.60 -15.27 14.58
CA GLY A 173 26.40 -16.33 15.17
C GLY A 173 25.77 -17.65 14.73
#